data_AF-A0A8D5U9E6-F1
#
_entry.id   AF-A0A8D5U9E6-F1
#
_cell.length_a   1.000
_cell.length_b   1.000
_cell.length_c   1.000
_cell.angle_alpha   90.00
_cell.angle_beta   90.00
_cell.angle_gamma   90.00
#
_symmetry.space_group_name_H-M   'P 1'
#
loop_
_entity.id
_entity.type
_entity.pdbx_description
1 polymer ?
#
loop_
_entity_poly.entity_id
_entity_poly.type
_entity_poly.pdbx_seq_one_letter_code
_entity_poly.pdbx_strand_id
1 'polypeptide(L)'
;MPCKVFYGYKDLNELFNKYKILSDEGLDYIKRKLAWELNFRLERTYGDVIRKLYFTIFEIASIYRELSFKNANPSYTLPSVIHSLNTTLELTVSDGQIRLKNPLVLDVEVLDLIKRYVGLEVDKISGNSISIDLSRYTGVKGLILDAKMEVDKGILHTTVDLKLPLENKGFNREVTAEELNKVLVVTARETNQKAIGIHQQLTEVSQSLIESIVEPILYDLRDEFINREGVSDIVYVPYARPFILNASFSALNSEEEAQLFSEKCRVTIHKLKKVGDLDLGNGLKLTRDGKVLRDNEEVKEPSTLSYAVFKALISRAKKSVVIIEYPEEYQTEESKKEVLEEIIRLSERGNTVYVVTADKEVLNTLAEKINNSS
;
A
#
# COMPACT_ATOMS: atom_id res chain seq x y z
N MET A 1 -16.58 16.64 -28.25
CA MET A 1 -16.14 16.78 -26.84
C MET A 1 -16.28 15.44 -26.10
N PRO A 2 -15.33 15.00 -25.26
CA PRO A 2 -15.41 13.70 -24.60
C PRO A 2 -16.24 13.78 -23.30
N CYS A 3 -17.50 14.23 -23.40
CA CYS A 3 -18.49 14.04 -22.34
C CYS A 3 -19.41 12.89 -22.77
N LYS A 4 -19.58 11.88 -21.92
CA LYS A 4 -20.44 10.72 -22.15
C LYS A 4 -21.50 10.68 -21.06
N VAL A 5 -22.77 10.72 -21.46
CA VAL A 5 -23.91 10.73 -20.54
C VAL A 5 -24.65 9.40 -20.62
N PHE A 6 -24.91 8.79 -19.47
CA PHE A 6 -25.66 7.55 -19.34
C PHE A 6 -26.94 7.82 -18.57
N TYR A 7 -28.07 7.40 -19.13
CA TYR A 7 -29.37 7.52 -18.49
C TYR A 7 -29.71 6.28 -17.66
N GLY A 8 -30.19 6.48 -16.44
CA GLY A 8 -30.52 5.42 -15.48
C GLY A 8 -29.27 4.86 -14.79
N TYR A 9 -29.22 3.54 -14.60
CA TYR A 9 -28.10 2.88 -13.94
C TYR A 9 -27.00 2.50 -14.94
N LYS A 10 -25.76 2.90 -14.63
CA LYS A 10 -24.57 2.43 -15.33
C LYS A 10 -23.47 2.13 -14.33
N ASP A 11 -23.00 0.88 -14.33
CA ASP A 11 -21.79 0.54 -13.57
C ASP A 11 -20.55 1.07 -14.30
N LEU A 12 -19.81 1.96 -13.63
CA LEU A 12 -18.53 2.53 -14.06
C LEU A 12 -17.35 2.02 -13.20
N ASN A 13 -17.51 0.90 -12.50
CA ASN A 13 -16.46 0.26 -11.70
C ASN A 13 -15.22 -0.10 -12.53
N GLU A 14 -15.40 -0.69 -13.71
CA GLU A 14 -14.29 -1.03 -14.60
C GLU A 14 -13.49 0.21 -15.02
N LEU A 15 -14.21 1.29 -15.35
CA LEU A 15 -13.59 2.56 -15.71
C LEU A 15 -12.80 3.13 -14.53
N PHE A 16 -13.38 3.16 -13.34
CA PHE A 16 -12.69 3.60 -12.13
C PHE A 16 -11.44 2.76 -11.87
N ASN A 17 -11.55 1.43 -11.92
CA ASN A 17 -10.43 0.52 -11.71
C ASN A 17 -9.32 0.69 -12.74
N LYS A 18 -9.63 1.03 -13.99
CA LYS A 18 -8.62 1.35 -15.01
C LYS A 18 -7.80 2.59 -14.61
N TYR A 19 -8.44 3.63 -14.11
CA TYR A 19 -7.81 4.94 -13.89
C TYR A 19 -7.38 5.19 -12.43
N LYS A 20 -7.68 4.30 -11.48
CA LYS A 20 -7.41 4.55 -10.05
C LYS A 20 -5.93 4.68 -9.70
N ILE A 21 -5.01 4.12 -10.49
CA ILE A 21 -3.56 4.34 -10.30
C ILE A 21 -3.17 5.83 -10.34
N LEU A 22 -4.00 6.67 -10.96
CA LEU A 22 -3.77 8.11 -11.04
C LEU A 22 -4.00 8.84 -9.70
N SER A 23 -4.74 8.27 -8.74
CA SER A 23 -4.91 8.86 -7.41
C SER A 23 -3.93 8.25 -6.41
N ASP A 24 -3.47 9.04 -5.44
CA ASP A 24 -2.57 8.56 -4.39
C ASP A 24 -3.18 7.40 -3.60
N GLU A 25 -4.48 7.47 -3.31
CA GLU A 25 -5.21 6.43 -2.59
C GLU A 25 -5.40 5.17 -3.43
N GLY A 26 -5.63 5.31 -4.73
CA GLY A 26 -5.72 4.16 -5.63
C GLY A 26 -4.35 3.50 -5.82
N LEU A 27 -3.27 4.29 -5.86
CA LEU A 27 -1.90 3.79 -5.88
C LEU A 27 -1.54 3.07 -4.56
N ASP A 28 -1.91 3.63 -3.40
CA ASP A 28 -1.70 2.96 -2.10
C ASP A 28 -2.51 1.66 -1.99
N TYR A 29 -3.76 1.65 -2.49
CA TYR A 29 -4.56 0.43 -2.56
C TYR A 29 -3.90 -0.64 -3.42
N ILE A 30 -3.44 -0.28 -4.63
CA ILE A 30 -2.73 -1.20 -5.53
C ILE A 30 -1.46 -1.71 -4.87
N LYS A 31 -0.67 -0.83 -4.24
CA LYS A 31 0.56 -1.17 -3.50
C LYS A 31 0.30 -2.21 -2.43
N ARG A 32 -0.66 -1.98 -1.53
CA ARG A 32 -1.01 -2.92 -0.45
C ARG A 32 -1.52 -4.26 -0.99
N LYS A 33 -2.36 -4.25 -2.03
CA LYS A 33 -2.88 -5.47 -2.64
C LYS A 33 -1.79 -6.29 -3.32
N LEU A 34 -0.91 -5.63 -4.08
CA LEU A 34 0.26 -6.27 -4.69
C LEU A 34 1.18 -6.85 -3.61
N ALA A 35 1.50 -6.07 -2.58
CA ALA A 35 2.38 -6.52 -1.52
C ALA A 35 1.82 -7.72 -0.76
N TRP A 36 0.53 -7.69 -0.43
CA TRP A 36 -0.15 -8.81 0.21
C TRP A 36 -0.11 -10.07 -0.67
N GLU A 37 -0.43 -9.95 -1.96
CA GLU A 37 -0.48 -11.13 -2.83
C GLU A 37 0.92 -11.68 -3.15
N LEU A 38 1.93 -10.82 -3.26
CA LEU A 38 3.32 -11.22 -3.40
C LEU A 38 3.86 -11.88 -2.15
N ASN A 39 3.54 -11.34 -0.97
CA ASN A 39 3.90 -11.98 0.29
C ASN A 39 3.23 -13.36 0.41
N PHE A 40 1.95 -13.47 0.05
CA PHE A 40 1.24 -14.74 0.03
C PHE A 40 1.87 -15.75 -0.93
N ARG A 41 2.32 -15.31 -2.12
CA ARG A 41 3.06 -16.18 -3.06
C ARG A 41 4.40 -16.63 -2.51
N LEU A 42 5.15 -15.74 -1.87
CA LEU A 42 6.41 -16.07 -1.19
C LEU A 42 6.19 -17.12 -0.11
N GLU A 43 5.20 -16.92 0.76
CA GLU A 43 4.87 -17.88 1.82
C GLU A 43 4.39 -19.23 1.27
N ARG A 44 3.58 -19.22 0.21
CA ARG A 44 3.09 -20.46 -0.41
C ARG A 44 4.20 -21.24 -1.10
N THR A 45 5.14 -20.55 -1.75
CA THR A 45 6.22 -21.18 -2.53
C THR A 45 7.38 -21.62 -1.64
N TYR A 46 7.72 -20.80 -0.64
CA TYR A 46 8.91 -20.95 0.18
C TYR A 46 8.60 -21.17 1.66
N GLY A 47 7.37 -21.55 2.02
CA GLY A 47 6.93 -21.70 3.41
C GLY A 47 7.86 -22.58 4.26
N ASP A 48 8.33 -23.70 3.71
CA ASP A 48 9.29 -24.56 4.41
C ASP A 48 10.66 -23.90 4.58
N VAL A 49 11.13 -23.12 3.60
CA VAL A 49 12.40 -22.39 3.67
C VAL A 49 12.33 -21.27 4.70
N ILE A 50 11.23 -20.51 4.70
CA ILE A 50 10.95 -19.45 5.69
C ILE A 50 10.85 -20.05 7.09
N ARG A 51 10.16 -21.18 7.23
CA ARG A 51 10.09 -21.92 8.50
C ARG A 51 11.48 -22.34 8.97
N LYS A 52 12.32 -22.90 8.08
CA LYS A 52 13.71 -23.28 8.40
C LYS A 52 14.55 -22.09 8.87
N LEU A 53 14.37 -20.92 8.28
CA LEU A 53 14.99 -19.67 8.73
C LEU A 53 14.58 -19.33 10.16
N TYR A 54 13.29 -19.43 10.50
CA TYR A 54 12.81 -19.18 11.86
C TYR A 54 13.44 -20.12 12.89
N PHE A 55 13.53 -21.41 12.59
CA PHE A 55 14.22 -22.36 13.46
C PHE A 55 15.67 -21.96 13.68
N THR A 56 16.38 -21.63 12.60
CA THR A 56 17.78 -21.23 12.65
C THR A 56 18.01 -19.99 13.51
N ILE A 57 17.15 -18.96 13.39
CA ILE A 57 17.21 -17.74 14.22
C ILE A 57 17.21 -18.08 15.71
N PHE A 58 16.32 -18.98 16.13
CA PHE A 58 16.19 -19.36 17.53
C PHE A 58 17.26 -20.33 18.01
N GLU A 59 17.71 -21.22 17.14
CA GLU A 59 18.84 -22.11 17.40
C GLU A 59 20.11 -21.29 17.70
N ILE A 60 20.42 -20.28 16.88
CA ILE A 60 21.51 -19.32 17.13
C ILE A 60 21.32 -18.64 18.48
N ALA A 61 20.11 -18.15 18.75
CA ALA A 61 19.82 -17.46 20.00
C ALA A 61 20.05 -18.33 21.24
N SER A 62 19.68 -19.61 21.16
CA SER A 62 19.90 -20.56 22.24
C SER A 62 21.36 -20.94 22.42
N ILE A 63 22.12 -21.11 21.33
CA ILE A 63 23.57 -21.28 21.38
C ILE A 63 24.21 -20.10 22.13
N TYR A 64 23.83 -18.87 21.77
CA TYR A 64 24.36 -17.67 22.40
C TYR A 64 24.01 -17.55 23.88
N ARG A 65 22.77 -17.90 24.25
CA ARG A 65 22.32 -17.94 25.65
C ARG A 65 23.08 -18.99 26.45
N GLU A 66 23.33 -20.17 25.90
CA GLU A 66 24.12 -21.22 26.56
C GLU A 66 25.57 -20.77 26.80
N LEU A 67 26.21 -20.19 25.79
CA LEU A 67 27.58 -19.67 25.93
C LEU A 67 27.64 -18.59 27.01
N SER A 68 26.65 -17.71 27.05
CA SER A 68 26.52 -16.68 28.09
C SER A 68 26.35 -17.30 29.48
N PHE A 69 25.50 -18.32 29.62
CA PHE A 69 25.29 -19.04 30.88
C PHE A 69 26.57 -19.74 31.37
N LYS A 70 27.35 -20.33 30.46
CA LYS A 70 28.65 -20.94 30.76
C LYS A 70 29.78 -19.91 30.93
N ASN A 71 29.50 -18.63 30.72
CA ASN A 71 30.45 -17.53 30.68
C ASN A 71 31.63 -17.82 29.73
N ALA A 72 31.34 -18.44 28.58
CA ALA A 72 32.28 -18.79 27.54
C ALA A 72 32.28 -17.73 26.44
N ASN A 73 33.47 -17.41 25.91
CA ASN A 73 33.64 -16.37 24.92
C ASN A 73 33.14 -16.79 23.51
N PRO A 74 32.07 -16.15 22.97
CA PRO A 74 31.53 -16.48 21.65
C PRO A 74 32.54 -16.29 20.52
N SER A 75 33.34 -15.21 20.53
CA SER A 75 34.38 -14.96 19.51
C SER A 75 35.50 -16.00 19.51
N TYR A 76 35.77 -16.64 20.65
CA TYR A 76 36.76 -17.71 20.77
C TYR A 76 36.17 -19.07 20.38
N THR A 77 34.95 -19.35 20.85
CA THR A 77 34.35 -20.68 20.81
C THR A 77 33.70 -20.99 19.47
N LEU A 78 32.87 -20.07 18.95
CA LEU A 78 32.01 -20.35 17.81
C LEU A 78 32.74 -20.58 16.49
N PRO A 79 33.83 -19.86 16.15
CA PRO A 79 34.53 -20.10 14.88
C PRO A 79 34.99 -21.54 14.66
N SER A 80 35.35 -22.27 15.73
CA SER A 80 35.85 -23.65 15.61
C SER A 80 34.75 -24.72 15.62
N VAL A 81 33.54 -24.41 16.10
CA VAL A 81 32.46 -25.40 16.28
C VAL A 81 31.23 -25.16 15.41
N ILE A 82 31.04 -23.94 14.87
CA ILE A 82 29.81 -23.55 14.15
C ILE A 82 29.44 -24.50 13.01
N HIS A 83 30.43 -25.02 12.27
CA HIS A 83 30.22 -25.92 11.14
C HIS A 83 29.81 -27.34 11.54
N SER A 84 29.97 -27.70 12.82
CA SER A 84 29.59 -29.01 13.38
C SER A 84 28.25 -28.96 14.15
N LEU A 85 27.58 -27.81 14.14
CA LEU A 85 26.27 -27.66 14.78
C LEU A 85 25.16 -28.16 13.85
N ASN A 86 24.20 -28.88 14.42
CA ASN A 86 23.04 -29.42 13.72
C ASN A 86 21.94 -28.35 13.61
N THR A 87 22.28 -27.15 13.13
CA THR A 87 21.27 -26.11 12.88
C THR A 87 20.46 -26.43 11.63
N THR A 88 19.23 -25.94 11.60
CA THR A 88 18.26 -26.22 10.53
C THR A 88 18.73 -25.67 9.18
N LEU A 89 19.33 -24.48 9.17
CA LEU A 89 20.13 -23.96 8.05
C LEU A 89 21.59 -23.91 8.48
N GLU A 90 22.48 -24.23 7.54
CA GLU A 90 23.92 -24.24 7.79
C GLU A 90 24.43 -22.81 8.06
N LEU A 91 25.29 -22.71 9.07
CA LEU A 91 25.88 -21.45 9.50
C LEU A 91 27.38 -21.40 9.20
N THR A 92 27.88 -20.18 9.06
CA THR A 92 29.30 -19.89 8.91
C THR A 92 29.68 -18.70 9.78
N VAL A 93 30.96 -18.59 10.10
CA VAL A 93 31.53 -17.37 10.69
C VAL A 93 32.41 -16.71 9.64
N SER A 94 32.09 -15.46 9.31
CA SER A 94 32.86 -14.61 8.41
C SER A 94 32.91 -13.20 8.96
N ASP A 95 34.05 -12.54 8.89
CA ASP A 95 34.25 -11.15 9.35
C ASP A 95 33.80 -10.92 10.81
N GLY A 96 34.01 -11.91 11.67
CA GLY A 96 33.60 -11.85 13.08
C GLY A 96 32.09 -11.89 13.30
N GLN A 97 31.31 -12.36 12.33
CA GLN A 97 29.86 -12.48 12.40
C GLN A 97 29.40 -13.89 12.07
N ILE A 98 28.38 -14.39 12.76
CA ILE A 98 27.63 -15.56 12.31
C ILE A 98 26.71 -15.14 11.18
N ARG A 99 26.70 -15.95 10.12
CA ARG A 99 25.84 -15.80 8.95
C ARG A 99 25.27 -17.13 8.48
N LEU A 100 24.30 -17.06 7.58
CA LEU A 100 23.94 -18.25 6.82
C LEU A 100 25.12 -18.61 5.90
N LYS A 101 25.45 -19.89 5.81
CA LYS A 101 26.50 -20.35 4.89
C LYS A 101 26.13 -20.05 3.44
N ASN A 102 24.86 -20.22 3.11
CA ASN A 102 24.26 -19.78 1.85
C ASN A 102 23.08 -18.87 2.18
N PRO A 103 23.11 -17.58 1.79
CA PRO A 103 21.95 -16.72 1.85
C PRO A 103 20.76 -17.36 1.11
N LEU A 104 19.55 -17.16 1.64
CA LEU A 104 18.34 -17.68 1.02
C LEU A 104 17.97 -16.80 -0.17
N VAL A 105 17.70 -17.41 -1.31
CA VAL A 105 17.23 -16.74 -2.52
C VAL A 105 15.80 -17.19 -2.80
N LEU A 106 14.86 -16.24 -2.80
CA LEU A 106 13.43 -16.47 -3.00
C LEU A 106 12.98 -15.63 -4.20
N ASP A 107 12.66 -16.31 -5.29
CA ASP A 107 12.25 -15.67 -6.55
C ASP A 107 10.76 -15.90 -6.80
N VAL A 108 10.02 -14.83 -7.10
CA VAL A 108 8.58 -14.89 -7.40
C VAL A 108 8.24 -14.02 -8.61
N GLU A 109 7.48 -14.56 -9.56
CA GLU A 109 6.97 -13.80 -10.70
C GLU A 109 5.98 -12.71 -10.24
N VAL A 110 6.20 -11.47 -10.70
CA VAL A 110 5.36 -10.30 -10.40
C VAL A 110 4.57 -9.80 -11.61
N LEU A 111 4.92 -10.19 -12.83
CA LEU A 111 4.35 -9.61 -14.06
C LEU A 111 2.85 -9.74 -14.16
N ASP A 112 2.32 -10.93 -13.88
CA ASP A 112 0.89 -11.20 -14.00
C ASP A 112 0.08 -10.40 -12.98
N LEU A 113 0.63 -10.19 -11.77
CA LEU A 113 0.02 -9.36 -10.74
C LEU A 113 0.04 -7.89 -11.12
N ILE A 114 1.19 -7.35 -11.52
CA ILE A 114 1.28 -5.93 -11.89
C ILE A 114 0.39 -5.65 -13.11
N LYS A 115 0.41 -6.52 -14.13
CA LYS A 115 -0.48 -6.42 -15.29
C LYS A 115 -1.95 -6.47 -14.91
N ARG A 116 -2.34 -7.31 -13.94
CA ARG A 116 -3.73 -7.38 -13.45
C ARG A 116 -4.20 -6.07 -12.82
N TYR A 117 -3.33 -5.37 -12.08
CA TYR A 117 -3.72 -4.16 -11.36
C TYR A 117 -3.50 -2.87 -12.15
N VAL A 118 -2.53 -2.85 -13.07
CA VAL A 118 -2.09 -1.63 -13.75
C VAL A 118 -2.30 -1.68 -15.27
N GLY A 119 -2.43 -2.88 -15.85
CA GLY A 119 -2.63 -3.07 -17.29
C GLY A 119 -1.41 -2.75 -18.16
N LEU A 120 -0.24 -2.56 -17.54
CA LEU A 120 1.05 -2.27 -18.18
C LEU A 120 2.07 -3.37 -17.83
N GLU A 121 3.06 -3.56 -18.70
CA GLU A 121 4.18 -4.49 -18.49
C GLU A 121 5.34 -3.76 -17.80
N VAL A 122 6.14 -4.49 -17.02
CA VAL A 122 7.25 -3.92 -16.24
C VAL A 122 8.57 -4.43 -16.80
N ASP A 123 9.32 -3.55 -17.45
CA ASP A 123 10.69 -3.82 -17.91
C ASP A 123 11.76 -3.20 -16.99
N LYS A 124 11.36 -2.54 -15.91
CA LYS A 124 12.25 -1.72 -15.06
C LYS A 124 12.77 -2.46 -13.83
N ILE A 125 14.01 -2.10 -13.45
CA ILE A 125 14.68 -2.59 -12.24
C ILE A 125 14.41 -1.64 -11.07
N SER A 126 13.90 -2.17 -9.96
CA SER A 126 13.78 -1.45 -8.68
C SER A 126 14.27 -2.36 -7.55
N GLY A 127 15.07 -1.83 -6.63
CA GLY A 127 15.62 -2.60 -5.52
C GLY A 127 15.59 -1.83 -4.20
N ASN A 128 15.43 -2.56 -3.10
CA ASN A 128 15.48 -2.04 -1.75
C ASN A 128 16.12 -3.07 -0.80
N SER A 129 16.59 -2.61 0.37
CA SER A 129 17.20 -3.46 1.39
C SER A 129 16.82 -3.01 2.78
N ILE A 130 16.60 -3.96 3.68
CA ILE A 130 16.38 -3.69 5.10
C ILE A 130 17.21 -4.62 5.98
N SER A 131 17.42 -4.15 7.20
CA SER A 131 17.93 -4.93 8.33
C SER A 131 16.88 -4.93 9.44
N ILE A 132 16.45 -6.11 9.87
CA ILE A 132 15.45 -6.32 10.92
C ILE A 132 16.17 -6.73 12.19
N ASP A 133 16.07 -5.91 13.25
CA ASP A 133 16.63 -6.25 14.56
C ASP A 133 15.75 -7.30 15.27
N LEU A 134 16.31 -8.48 15.49
CA LEU A 134 15.63 -9.62 16.13
C LEU A 134 15.87 -9.69 17.65
N SER A 135 16.56 -8.71 18.24
CA SER A 135 16.99 -8.74 19.65
C SER A 135 15.80 -8.85 20.62
N ARG A 136 14.68 -8.18 20.32
CA ARG A 136 13.48 -8.21 21.17
C ARG A 136 12.80 -9.58 21.21
N TYR A 137 13.01 -10.41 20.18
CA TYR A 137 12.35 -11.71 20.02
C TYR A 137 13.20 -12.85 20.53
N THR A 138 14.50 -12.74 20.28
CA THR A 138 15.47 -13.79 20.57
C THR A 138 16.15 -13.61 21.91
N GLY A 139 16.09 -12.39 22.47
CA GLY A 139 16.82 -11.98 23.68
C GLY A 139 18.32 -11.80 23.44
N VAL A 140 18.79 -11.90 22.19
CA VAL A 140 20.21 -11.77 21.82
C VAL A 140 20.43 -10.46 21.09
N LYS A 141 21.20 -9.56 21.72
CA LYS A 141 21.48 -8.23 21.19
C LYS A 141 22.29 -8.32 19.89
N GLY A 142 21.85 -7.60 18.86
CA GLY A 142 22.58 -7.47 17.59
C GLY A 142 22.38 -8.64 16.63
N LEU A 143 21.43 -9.54 16.89
CA LEU A 143 20.97 -10.51 15.90
C LEU A 143 20.06 -9.82 14.89
N ILE A 144 20.48 -9.77 13.64
CA ILE A 144 19.83 -9.04 12.56
C ILE A 144 19.49 -9.98 11.41
N LEU A 145 18.31 -9.81 10.82
CA LEU A 145 17.94 -10.41 9.54
C LEU A 145 18.02 -9.36 8.44
N ASP A 146 18.92 -9.56 7.49
CA ASP A 146 19.02 -8.71 6.32
C ASP A 146 18.20 -9.29 5.18
N ALA A 147 17.34 -8.47 4.60
CA ALA A 147 16.59 -8.81 3.41
C ALA A 147 16.87 -7.77 2.33
N LYS A 148 17.40 -8.21 1.19
CA LYS A 148 17.50 -7.41 -0.04
C LYS A 148 16.47 -7.93 -1.02
N MET A 149 15.71 -7.04 -1.64
CA MET A 149 14.74 -7.40 -2.64
C MET A 149 14.89 -6.52 -3.88
N GLU A 150 14.71 -7.12 -5.05
CA GLU A 150 14.92 -6.48 -6.35
C GLU A 150 13.91 -7.04 -7.34
N VAL A 151 13.27 -6.18 -8.13
CA VAL A 151 12.48 -6.62 -9.28
C VAL A 151 13.34 -6.46 -10.52
N ASP A 152 13.61 -7.55 -11.24
CA ASP A 152 14.26 -7.52 -12.56
C ASP A 152 13.48 -8.43 -13.51
N LYS A 153 13.26 -7.96 -14.75
CA LYS A 153 12.53 -8.69 -15.81
C LYS A 153 11.25 -9.36 -15.33
N GLY A 154 10.53 -8.69 -14.42
CA GLY A 154 9.26 -9.21 -13.94
C GLY A 154 9.33 -10.30 -12.87
N ILE A 155 10.49 -10.49 -12.24
CA ILE A 155 10.72 -11.40 -11.12
C ILE A 155 11.14 -10.57 -9.91
N LEU A 156 10.47 -10.77 -8.77
CA LEU A 156 10.90 -10.29 -7.47
C LEU A 156 11.92 -11.26 -6.90
N HIS A 157 13.18 -10.87 -6.97
CA HIS A 157 14.32 -11.54 -6.36
C HIS A 157 14.48 -11.10 -4.91
N THR A 158 14.44 -12.03 -3.97
CA THR A 158 14.63 -11.75 -2.54
C THR A 158 15.82 -12.53 -2.01
N THR A 159 16.83 -11.83 -1.51
CA THR A 159 17.98 -12.42 -0.81
C THR A 159 17.88 -12.16 0.67
N VAL A 160 17.93 -13.21 1.50
CA VAL A 160 17.86 -13.11 2.95
C VAL A 160 19.12 -13.72 3.59
N ASP A 161 19.76 -12.97 4.50
CA ASP A 161 20.92 -13.43 5.27
C ASP A 161 20.75 -13.07 6.76
N LEU A 162 21.46 -13.79 7.62
CA LEU A 162 21.54 -13.50 9.05
C LEU A 162 22.86 -12.80 9.37
N LYS A 163 22.81 -11.88 10.32
CA LYS A 163 24.01 -11.24 10.87
C LYS A 163 23.94 -11.24 12.38
N LEU A 164 24.92 -11.87 13.02
CA LEU A 164 25.13 -11.75 14.47
C LEU A 164 26.62 -11.51 14.75
N PRO A 165 27.01 -10.31 15.22
CA PRO A 165 28.38 -10.04 15.65
C PRO A 165 28.81 -10.94 16.81
N LEU A 166 29.99 -11.53 16.67
CA LEU A 166 30.63 -12.29 17.74
C LEU A 166 31.14 -11.34 18.82
N GLU A 167 30.56 -11.42 20.02
CA GLU A 167 31.02 -10.62 21.15
C GLU A 167 32.27 -11.24 21.78
N ASN A 168 33.29 -10.41 22.04
CA ASN A 168 34.47 -10.82 22.78
C ASN A 168 34.26 -10.59 24.29
N LYS A 169 33.46 -11.46 24.93
CA LYS A 169 33.12 -11.37 26.36
C LYS A 169 33.12 -12.76 27.02
N GLY A 170 33.57 -12.84 28.27
CA GLY A 170 33.66 -14.10 29.01
C GLY A 170 35.05 -14.75 28.93
N PHE A 171 35.16 -16.00 29.36
CA PHE A 171 36.43 -16.74 29.39
C PHE A 171 36.64 -17.56 28.12
N ASN A 172 37.89 -17.66 27.66
CA ASN A 172 38.27 -18.57 26.57
C ASN A 172 38.23 -20.01 27.06
N ARG A 173 37.03 -20.59 27.09
CA ARG A 173 36.74 -21.97 27.47
C ARG A 173 36.42 -22.77 26.21
N GLU A 174 36.86 -24.02 26.18
CA GLU A 174 36.43 -24.95 25.14
C GLU A 174 35.02 -25.43 25.45
N VAL A 175 34.09 -25.19 24.52
CA VAL A 175 32.73 -25.77 24.53
C VAL A 175 32.61 -26.58 23.26
N THR A 176 32.24 -27.86 23.39
CA THR A 176 32.21 -28.78 22.26
C THR A 176 30.92 -28.64 21.44
N ALA A 177 30.98 -29.03 20.16
CA ALA A 177 29.78 -29.08 19.32
C ALA A 177 28.70 -30.03 19.88
N GLU A 178 29.10 -31.14 20.54
CA GLU A 178 28.15 -32.08 21.15
C GLU A 178 27.33 -31.43 22.27
N GLU A 179 27.97 -30.60 23.10
CA GLU A 179 27.26 -29.85 24.15
C GLU A 179 26.24 -28.87 23.57
N LEU A 180 26.65 -28.07 22.57
CA LEU A 180 25.75 -27.11 21.93
C LEU A 180 24.62 -27.81 21.17
N ASN A 181 24.88 -28.96 20.54
CA ASN A 181 23.85 -29.75 19.85
C ASN A 181 22.77 -30.28 20.82
N LYS A 182 23.09 -30.57 22.09
CA LYS A 182 22.08 -30.93 23.11
C LYS A 182 21.11 -29.78 23.37
N VAL A 183 21.60 -28.53 23.35
CA VAL A 183 20.77 -27.32 23.51
C VAL A 183 19.83 -27.12 22.33
N LEU A 184 20.28 -27.43 21.12
CA LEU A 184 19.45 -27.31 19.90
C LEU A 184 18.23 -28.23 19.95
N VAL A 185 18.39 -29.46 20.45
CA VAL A 185 17.28 -30.42 20.61
C VAL A 185 16.18 -29.89 21.53
N VAL A 186 16.56 -29.24 22.64
CA VAL A 186 15.61 -28.62 23.59
C VAL A 186 14.96 -27.38 22.96
N THR A 187 15.76 -26.57 22.27
CA THR A 187 15.30 -25.34 21.60
C THR A 187 14.26 -25.62 20.52
N ALA A 188 14.40 -26.70 19.75
CA ALA A 188 13.43 -27.07 18.72
C ALA A 188 11.99 -27.24 19.28
N ARG A 189 11.85 -27.70 20.54
CA ARG A 189 10.54 -27.82 21.20
C ARG A 189 9.96 -26.46 21.59
N GLU A 190 10.78 -25.54 22.11
CA GLU A 190 10.34 -24.19 22.49
C GLU A 190 10.03 -23.31 21.28
N THR A 191 10.84 -23.42 20.22
CA THR A 191 10.66 -22.66 18.98
C THR A 191 9.33 -23.00 18.32
N ASN A 192 8.91 -24.27 18.32
CA ASN A 192 7.60 -24.66 17.81
C ASN A 192 6.42 -23.95 18.51
N GLN A 193 6.57 -23.58 19.79
CA GLN A 193 5.54 -22.85 20.54
C GLN A 193 5.60 -21.34 20.31
N LYS A 194 6.80 -20.77 20.11
CA LYS A 194 7.01 -19.33 19.92
C LYS A 194 6.94 -18.87 18.45
N ALA A 195 7.06 -19.78 17.50
CA ALA A 195 7.12 -19.47 16.06
C ALA A 195 5.88 -18.73 15.55
N ILE A 196 4.70 -18.96 16.14
CA ILE A 196 3.44 -18.34 15.71
C ILE A 196 3.47 -16.80 15.88
N GLY A 197 4.01 -16.29 16.98
CA GLY A 197 4.01 -14.85 17.26
C GLY A 197 5.01 -14.06 16.40
N ILE A 198 6.15 -14.68 16.06
CA ILE A 198 7.16 -14.05 15.20
C ILE A 198 6.78 -14.12 13.73
N HIS A 199 6.08 -15.19 13.32
CA HIS A 199 5.61 -15.32 11.95
C HIS A 199 4.73 -14.12 11.55
N GLN A 200 3.74 -13.75 12.36
CA GLN A 200 2.86 -12.61 12.06
C GLN A 200 3.65 -11.30 11.87
N GLN A 201 4.63 -11.03 12.73
CA GLN A 201 5.43 -9.80 12.63
C GLN A 201 6.39 -9.83 11.44
N LEU A 202 6.95 -10.99 11.10
CA LEU A 202 7.78 -11.13 9.91
C LEU A 202 6.94 -11.03 8.63
N THR A 203 5.69 -11.49 8.64
CA THR A 203 4.71 -11.24 7.57
C THR A 203 4.42 -9.75 7.42
N GLU A 204 4.18 -9.01 8.52
CA GLU A 204 3.96 -7.56 8.49
C GLU A 204 5.19 -6.78 7.96
N VAL A 205 6.39 -7.18 8.39
CA VAL A 205 7.65 -6.58 7.91
C VAL A 205 7.88 -6.92 6.43
N SER A 206 7.68 -8.18 6.04
CA SER A 206 7.80 -8.63 4.64
C SER A 206 6.85 -7.88 3.72
N GLN A 207 5.59 -7.72 4.13
CA GLN A 207 4.63 -6.94 3.36
C GLN A 207 5.08 -5.48 3.23
N SER A 208 5.50 -4.85 4.33
CA SER A 208 6.00 -3.46 4.31
C SER A 208 7.22 -3.27 3.39
N LEU A 209 8.08 -4.30 3.29
CA LEU A 209 9.21 -4.28 2.37
C LEU A 209 8.75 -4.34 0.93
N ILE A 210 7.88 -5.29 0.61
CA ILE A 210 7.32 -5.43 -0.74
C ILE A 210 6.63 -4.12 -1.14
N GLU A 211 5.86 -3.50 -0.25
CA GLU A 211 5.29 -2.18 -0.48
C GLU A 211 6.36 -1.15 -0.85
N SER A 212 7.47 -1.10 -0.10
CA SER A 212 8.58 -0.15 -0.34
C SER A 212 9.35 -0.38 -1.64
N ILE A 213 9.36 -1.61 -2.18
CA ILE A 213 10.06 -1.96 -3.44
C ILE A 213 9.15 -1.72 -4.64
N VAL A 214 7.88 -2.06 -4.48
CA VAL A 214 6.85 -1.92 -5.51
C VAL A 214 6.43 -0.46 -5.66
N GLU A 215 6.49 0.35 -4.60
CA GLU A 215 6.15 1.78 -4.64
C GLU A 215 6.84 2.58 -5.76
N PRO A 216 8.18 2.60 -5.90
CA PRO A 216 8.83 3.29 -7.01
C PRO A 216 8.43 2.72 -8.38
N ILE A 217 8.17 1.42 -8.50
CA ILE A 217 7.66 0.80 -9.74
C ILE A 217 6.27 1.33 -10.08
N LEU A 218 5.39 1.44 -9.09
CA LEU A 218 4.03 1.97 -9.27
C LEU A 218 4.03 3.43 -9.66
N TYR A 219 4.94 4.25 -9.12
CA TYR A 219 5.09 5.63 -9.56
C TYR A 219 5.53 5.74 -11.02
N ASP A 220 6.52 4.94 -11.41
CA ASP A 220 6.98 4.87 -12.79
C ASP A 220 5.88 4.42 -13.76
N LEU A 221 5.09 3.42 -13.37
CA LEU A 221 3.95 2.95 -14.16
C LEU A 221 2.83 3.97 -14.23
N ARG A 222 2.60 4.73 -13.15
CA ARG A 222 1.65 5.85 -13.16
C ARG A 222 2.08 6.89 -14.18
N ASP A 223 3.36 7.27 -14.22
CA ASP A 223 3.86 8.26 -15.16
C ASP A 223 3.78 7.76 -16.61
N GLU A 224 4.09 6.48 -16.86
CA GLU A 224 3.88 5.87 -18.17
C GLU A 224 2.40 5.86 -18.58
N PHE A 225 1.51 5.52 -17.65
CA PHE A 225 0.07 5.55 -17.88
C PHE A 225 -0.42 6.97 -18.21
N ILE A 226 0.06 7.99 -17.49
CA ILE A 226 -0.24 9.40 -17.76
C ILE A 226 0.19 9.79 -19.17
N ASN A 227 1.40 9.42 -19.57
CA ASN A 227 1.95 9.73 -20.90
C ASN A 227 1.17 9.03 -22.02
N ARG A 228 0.79 7.76 -21.81
CA ARG A 228 0.06 6.95 -22.80
C ARG A 228 -1.39 7.40 -22.98
N GLU A 229 -2.10 7.63 -21.89
CA GLU A 229 -3.54 7.95 -21.92
C GLU A 229 -3.80 9.45 -22.03
N GLY A 230 -2.79 10.30 -21.77
CA GLY A 230 -2.93 11.76 -21.77
C GLY A 230 -3.76 12.30 -20.60
N VAL A 231 -3.94 11.49 -19.55
CA VAL A 231 -4.77 11.79 -18.38
C VAL A 231 -3.91 11.80 -17.13
N SER A 232 -3.99 12.85 -16.31
CA SER A 232 -3.17 13.02 -15.10
C SER A 232 -3.87 12.74 -13.78
N ASP A 233 -5.19 12.62 -13.75
CA ASP A 233 -5.94 12.44 -12.51
C ASP A 233 -7.30 11.76 -12.77
N ILE A 234 -7.85 11.13 -11.74
CA ILE A 234 -9.23 10.64 -11.70
C ILE A 234 -10.02 11.40 -10.62
N VAL A 235 -11.20 11.89 -10.98
CA VAL A 235 -12.11 12.56 -10.07
C VAL A 235 -13.42 11.80 -10.05
N TYR A 236 -13.80 11.29 -8.88
CA TYR A 236 -15.09 10.66 -8.67
C TYR A 236 -15.98 11.59 -7.84
N VAL A 237 -17.13 11.94 -8.39
CA VAL A 237 -18.17 12.76 -7.77
C VAL A 237 -19.39 11.87 -7.51
N PRO A 238 -19.60 11.42 -6.27
CA PRO A 238 -20.73 10.55 -5.91
C PRO A 238 -22.05 11.32 -5.92
N TYR A 239 -23.17 10.59 -5.84
CA TYR A 239 -24.50 11.17 -5.68
C TYR A 239 -24.76 11.69 -4.25
N ALA A 240 -24.32 10.94 -3.23
CA ALA A 240 -24.53 11.24 -1.81
C ALA A 240 -23.53 12.27 -1.23
N ARG A 241 -23.33 13.38 -1.93
CA ARG A 241 -22.27 14.38 -1.64
C ARG A 241 -22.29 14.92 -0.21
N PRO A 242 -23.44 15.29 0.41
CA PRO A 242 -23.46 15.75 1.79
C PRO A 242 -22.98 14.69 2.79
N PHE A 243 -23.31 13.41 2.56
CA PHE A 243 -22.86 12.31 3.42
C PHE A 243 -21.36 12.06 3.29
N ILE A 244 -20.83 12.18 2.08
CA ILE A 244 -19.39 12.04 1.81
C ILE A 244 -18.60 13.17 2.47
N LEU A 245 -19.13 14.41 2.47
CA LEU A 245 -18.55 15.50 3.24
C LEU A 245 -18.49 15.16 4.72
N ASN A 246 -19.60 14.74 5.32
CA ASN A 246 -19.64 14.36 6.74
C ASN A 246 -18.67 13.24 7.08
N ALA A 247 -18.59 12.20 6.23
CA ALA A 247 -17.64 11.10 6.40
C ALA A 247 -16.18 11.55 6.26
N SER A 248 -15.91 12.61 5.48
CA SER A 248 -14.56 13.13 5.30
C SER A 248 -14.01 13.82 6.55
N PHE A 249 -14.87 14.30 7.44
CA PHE A 249 -14.44 15.05 8.62
C PHE A 249 -14.97 14.44 9.93
N SER A 250 -15.39 13.17 9.88
CA SER A 250 -15.74 12.37 11.04
C SER A 250 -14.53 11.64 11.63
N ALA A 251 -14.69 11.07 12.82
CA ALA A 251 -13.67 10.28 13.51
C ALA A 251 -13.60 8.81 13.04
N LEU A 252 -14.08 8.50 11.83
CA LEU A 252 -14.06 7.14 11.29
C LEU A 252 -12.60 6.69 11.09
N ASN A 253 -12.30 5.49 11.57
CA ASN A 253 -11.03 4.84 11.26
C ASN A 253 -11.07 4.16 9.87
N SER A 254 -9.91 3.77 9.35
CA SER A 254 -9.81 3.19 8.00
C SER A 254 -10.57 1.87 7.81
N GLU A 255 -10.80 1.11 8.88
CA GLU A 255 -11.59 -0.14 8.82
C GLU A 255 -13.09 0.17 8.71
N GLU A 256 -13.58 1.11 9.50
CA GLU A 256 -14.97 1.59 9.43
C GLU A 256 -15.27 2.22 8.07
N GLU A 257 -14.35 3.02 7.52
CA GLU A 257 -14.49 3.58 6.17
C GLU A 257 -14.58 2.47 5.11
N ALA A 258 -13.81 1.38 5.26
CA ALA A 258 -13.82 0.26 4.32
C ALA A 258 -15.11 -0.58 4.39
N GLN A 259 -15.78 -0.62 5.55
CA GLN A 259 -17.05 -1.32 5.71
C GLN A 259 -18.24 -0.51 5.18
N LEU A 260 -18.18 0.82 5.27
CA LEU A 260 -19.29 1.71 4.94
C LEU A 260 -19.27 2.22 3.50
N PHE A 261 -18.08 2.37 2.90
CA PHE A 261 -17.93 3.06 1.63
C PHE A 261 -17.24 2.19 0.57
N SER A 262 -17.73 2.31 -0.66
CA SER A 262 -17.05 1.75 -1.82
C SER A 262 -15.67 2.38 -2.02
N GLU A 263 -14.78 1.69 -2.73
CA GLU A 263 -13.42 2.18 -3.02
C GLU A 263 -13.43 3.58 -3.66
N LYS A 264 -14.35 3.85 -4.60
CA LYS A 264 -14.49 5.16 -5.24
C LYS A 264 -14.82 6.26 -4.24
N CYS A 265 -15.76 5.98 -3.33
CA CYS A 265 -16.16 6.91 -2.29
C CYS A 265 -15.01 7.17 -1.29
N ARG A 266 -14.22 6.15 -0.95
CA ARG A 266 -13.03 6.32 -0.09
C ARG A 266 -11.99 7.23 -0.72
N VAL A 267 -11.70 7.05 -2.01
CA VAL A 267 -10.80 7.97 -2.75
C VAL A 267 -11.33 9.41 -2.69
N THR A 268 -12.64 9.61 -2.90
CA THR A 268 -13.27 10.94 -2.78
C THR A 268 -13.15 11.53 -1.36
N ILE A 269 -13.38 10.72 -0.32
CA ILE A 269 -13.27 11.12 1.08
C ILE A 269 -11.87 11.64 1.38
N HIS A 270 -10.83 10.87 1.03
CA HIS A 270 -9.45 11.27 1.26
C HIS A 270 -9.05 12.49 0.43
N LYS A 271 -9.56 12.62 -0.80
CA LYS A 271 -9.35 13.81 -1.63
C LYS A 271 -9.89 15.05 -0.93
N LEU A 272 -11.11 15.00 -0.38
CA LEU A 272 -11.72 16.10 0.38
C LEU A 272 -10.92 16.45 1.65
N LYS A 273 -10.45 15.45 2.42
CA LYS A 273 -9.58 15.65 3.59
C LYS A 273 -8.31 16.46 3.26
N LYS A 274 -7.79 16.33 2.03
CA LYS A 274 -6.56 17.00 1.55
C LYS A 274 -6.80 18.35 0.86
N VAL A 275 -8.04 18.76 0.59
CA VAL A 275 -8.33 20.01 -0.15
C VAL A 275 -7.85 21.24 0.62
N GLY A 276 -8.00 21.24 1.96
CA GLY A 276 -7.76 22.40 2.82
C GLY A 276 -8.87 23.46 2.69
N ASP A 277 -8.56 24.70 3.08
CA ASP A 277 -9.44 25.84 2.82
C ASP A 277 -9.53 26.13 1.33
N LEU A 278 -10.74 26.16 0.77
CA LEU A 278 -10.98 26.36 -0.65
C LEU A 278 -12.15 27.33 -0.89
N ASP A 279 -11.86 28.41 -1.61
CA ASP A 279 -12.89 29.29 -2.18
C ASP A 279 -13.51 28.62 -3.41
N LEU A 280 -14.84 28.49 -3.40
CA LEU A 280 -15.63 27.83 -4.44
C LEU A 280 -16.35 28.85 -5.33
N GLY A 281 -16.20 30.15 -5.06
CA GLY A 281 -16.87 31.25 -5.74
C GLY A 281 -18.25 31.57 -5.17
N ASN A 282 -18.81 32.72 -5.56
CA ASN A 282 -20.15 33.18 -5.16
C ASN A 282 -20.36 33.20 -3.62
N GLY A 283 -19.32 33.61 -2.87
CA GLY A 283 -19.35 33.64 -1.41
C GLY A 283 -19.26 32.26 -0.74
N LEU A 284 -19.20 31.16 -1.52
CA LEU A 284 -19.15 29.79 -1.03
C LEU A 284 -17.70 29.36 -0.75
N LYS A 285 -17.44 28.83 0.44
CA LYS A 285 -16.12 28.35 0.87
C LYS A 285 -16.24 27.00 1.57
N LEU A 286 -15.32 26.08 1.29
CA LEU A 286 -15.07 24.89 2.11
C LEU A 286 -13.90 25.17 3.06
N THR A 287 -14.07 24.93 4.35
CA THR A 287 -13.00 25.06 5.33
C THR A 287 -12.23 23.75 5.50
N ARG A 288 -11.01 23.84 6.05
CA ARG A 288 -10.17 22.70 6.40
C ARG A 288 -10.83 21.72 7.36
N ASP A 289 -11.76 22.19 8.19
CA ASP A 289 -12.51 21.37 9.16
C ASP A 289 -13.80 20.78 8.56
N GLY A 290 -14.02 20.93 7.24
CA GLY A 290 -15.17 20.36 6.55
C GLY A 290 -16.45 21.18 6.62
N LYS A 291 -16.38 22.42 7.11
CA LYS A 291 -17.54 23.32 7.14
C LYS A 291 -17.70 24.01 5.79
N VAL A 292 -18.94 24.19 5.37
CA VAL A 292 -19.28 25.00 4.21
C VAL A 292 -19.81 26.34 4.68
N LEU A 293 -19.19 27.42 4.22
CA LEU A 293 -19.61 28.79 4.51
C LEU A 293 -20.20 29.42 3.26
N ARG A 294 -21.28 30.20 3.40
CA ARG A 294 -21.76 31.15 2.39
C ARG A 294 -21.74 32.53 3.04
N ASP A 295 -21.00 33.47 2.46
CA ASP A 295 -20.85 34.83 2.99
C ASP A 295 -20.40 34.86 4.47
N ASN A 296 -19.52 33.92 4.84
CA ASN A 296 -19.00 33.64 6.19
C ASN A 296 -19.98 33.03 7.20
N GLU A 297 -21.20 32.66 6.78
CA GLU A 297 -22.14 31.92 7.63
C GLU A 297 -22.12 30.42 7.31
N GLU A 298 -22.13 29.57 8.34
CA GLU A 298 -22.15 28.11 8.16
C GLU A 298 -23.48 27.65 7.58
N VAL A 299 -23.43 26.98 6.42
CA VAL A 299 -24.61 26.45 5.73
C VAL A 299 -24.77 24.98 6.05
N LYS A 300 -26.02 24.58 6.36
CA LYS A 300 -26.39 23.17 6.61
C LYS A 300 -27.34 22.60 5.56
N GLU A 301 -27.77 23.43 4.61
CA GLU A 301 -28.71 23.03 3.56
C GLU A 301 -28.07 21.96 2.66
N PRO A 302 -28.70 20.78 2.48
CA PRO A 302 -28.12 19.69 1.69
C PRO A 302 -27.75 20.08 0.25
N SER A 303 -28.51 20.96 -0.39
CA SER A 303 -28.24 21.45 -1.75
C SER A 303 -26.95 22.25 -1.83
N THR A 304 -26.78 23.22 -0.95
CA THR A 304 -25.58 24.04 -0.86
C THR A 304 -24.36 23.19 -0.49
N LEU A 305 -24.51 22.24 0.45
CA LEU A 305 -23.45 21.28 0.79
C LEU A 305 -23.07 20.39 -0.42
N SER A 306 -24.08 19.87 -1.13
CA SER A 306 -23.92 19.02 -2.31
C SER A 306 -23.17 19.77 -3.42
N TYR A 307 -23.55 21.01 -3.69
CA TYR A 307 -22.88 21.88 -4.66
C TYR A 307 -21.45 22.25 -4.24
N ALA A 308 -21.23 22.55 -2.95
CA ALA A 308 -19.90 22.85 -2.43
C ALA A 308 -18.94 21.67 -2.63
N VAL A 309 -19.37 20.45 -2.29
CA VAL A 309 -18.59 19.22 -2.50
C VAL A 309 -18.32 19.00 -3.98
N PHE A 310 -19.33 19.16 -4.84
CA PHE A 310 -19.17 19.07 -6.29
C PHE A 310 -18.05 20.01 -6.77
N LYS A 311 -18.14 21.31 -6.44
CA LYS A 311 -17.16 22.33 -6.80
C LYS A 311 -15.77 22.02 -6.25
N ALA A 312 -15.68 21.58 -4.99
CA ALA A 312 -14.41 21.25 -4.35
C ALA A 312 -13.68 20.12 -5.08
N LEU A 313 -14.39 19.04 -5.41
CA LEU A 313 -13.83 17.88 -6.09
C LEU A 313 -13.32 18.18 -7.50
N ILE A 314 -14.02 19.04 -8.23
CA ILE A 314 -13.68 19.37 -9.61
C ILE A 314 -12.71 20.55 -9.75
N SER A 315 -12.48 21.32 -8.67
CA SER A 315 -11.72 22.57 -8.68
C SER A 315 -10.31 22.44 -9.27
N ARG A 316 -9.64 21.31 -9.03
CA ARG A 316 -8.27 21.02 -9.49
C ARG A 316 -8.22 20.12 -10.73
N ALA A 317 -9.36 19.73 -11.29
CA ALA A 317 -9.43 18.82 -12.43
C ALA A 317 -8.80 19.45 -13.69
N LYS A 318 -7.73 18.83 -14.19
CA LYS A 318 -7.03 19.22 -15.42
C LYS A 318 -6.55 17.94 -16.09
N LYS A 319 -6.89 17.76 -17.38
CA LYS A 319 -6.63 16.52 -18.12
C LYS A 319 -7.03 15.29 -17.29
N SER A 320 -8.20 15.34 -16.65
CA SER A 320 -8.68 14.32 -15.73
C SER A 320 -9.76 13.47 -16.39
N VAL A 321 -9.91 12.24 -15.90
CA VAL A 321 -11.15 11.46 -16.07
C VAL A 321 -12.07 11.81 -14.92
N VAL A 322 -13.20 12.44 -15.21
CA VAL A 322 -14.17 12.88 -14.21
C VAL A 322 -15.41 12.00 -14.34
N ILE A 323 -15.77 11.29 -13.28
CA ILE A 323 -16.96 10.43 -13.19
C ILE A 323 -17.93 11.11 -12.22
N ILE A 324 -19.14 11.41 -12.70
CA ILE A 324 -20.16 12.14 -11.95
C ILE A 324 -21.42 11.29 -11.91
N GLU A 325 -21.82 10.89 -10.71
CA GLU A 325 -23.06 10.13 -10.49
C GLU A 325 -24.17 11.06 -9.98
N TYR A 326 -25.32 11.01 -10.66
CA TYR A 326 -26.55 11.74 -10.37
C TYR A 326 -26.27 13.22 -9.99
N PRO A 327 -25.80 14.05 -10.95
CA PRO A 327 -25.49 15.45 -10.68
C PRO A 327 -26.68 16.24 -10.12
N GLU A 328 -27.90 15.86 -10.48
CA GLU A 328 -29.17 16.43 -9.98
C GLU A 328 -29.41 16.18 -8.48
N GLU A 329 -28.77 15.17 -7.88
CA GLU A 329 -29.10 14.73 -6.53
C GLU A 329 -28.81 15.82 -5.48
N TYR A 330 -29.78 16.05 -4.60
CA TYR A 330 -29.82 17.15 -3.63
C TYR A 330 -29.81 18.58 -4.22
N GLN A 331 -29.89 18.79 -5.53
CA GLN A 331 -29.85 20.15 -6.11
C GLN A 331 -31.24 20.80 -6.17
N THR A 332 -31.28 22.13 -6.03
CA THR A 332 -32.43 22.94 -6.45
C THR A 332 -32.38 23.16 -7.97
N GLU A 333 -33.49 23.59 -8.59
CA GLU A 333 -33.51 23.86 -10.04
C GLU A 333 -32.50 24.93 -10.47
N GLU A 334 -32.26 25.94 -9.62
CA GLU A 334 -31.26 26.98 -9.85
C GLU A 334 -29.83 26.40 -9.79
N SER A 335 -29.50 25.65 -8.73
CA SER A 335 -28.19 25.02 -8.59
C SER A 335 -27.94 23.92 -9.61
N LYS A 336 -29.00 23.24 -10.10
CA LYS A 336 -28.91 22.25 -11.18
C LYS A 336 -28.34 22.87 -12.46
N LYS A 337 -28.80 24.06 -12.84
CA LYS A 337 -28.26 24.78 -14.01
C LYS A 337 -26.78 25.09 -13.84
N GLU A 338 -26.38 25.59 -12.67
CA GLU A 338 -24.97 25.87 -12.39
C GLU A 338 -24.10 24.60 -12.44
N VAL A 339 -24.58 23.48 -11.88
CA VAL A 339 -23.90 22.18 -11.97
C VAL A 339 -23.70 21.76 -13.43
N LEU A 340 -24.74 21.89 -14.27
CA LEU A 340 -24.64 21.57 -15.70
C LEU A 340 -23.61 22.44 -16.42
N GLU A 341 -23.58 23.75 -16.13
CA GLU A 341 -22.58 24.66 -16.69
C GLU A 341 -21.15 24.32 -16.25
N GLU A 342 -20.94 23.90 -15.01
CA GLU A 342 -19.64 23.42 -14.54
C GLU A 342 -19.23 22.11 -15.23
N ILE A 343 -20.16 21.16 -15.44
CA ILE A 343 -19.91 19.92 -16.17
C ILE A 343 -19.46 20.21 -17.61
N ILE A 344 -20.12 21.14 -18.29
CA ILE A 344 -19.77 21.58 -19.64
C ILE A 344 -18.36 22.20 -19.64
N ARG A 345 -18.10 23.15 -18.71
CA ARG A 345 -16.78 23.79 -18.55
C ARG A 345 -15.66 22.80 -18.26
N LEU A 346 -15.93 21.72 -17.51
CA LEU A 346 -14.96 20.67 -17.29
C LEU A 346 -14.57 19.98 -18.60
N SER A 347 -15.54 19.66 -19.44
CA SER A 347 -15.26 19.02 -20.74
C SER A 347 -14.49 19.96 -21.68
N GLU A 348 -14.85 21.25 -21.73
CA GLU A 348 -14.17 22.28 -22.52
C GLU A 348 -12.68 22.46 -22.13
N ARG A 349 -12.34 22.24 -20.85
CA ARG A 349 -10.95 22.29 -20.35
C ARG A 349 -10.11 21.07 -20.74
N GLY A 350 -10.65 20.17 -21.58
CA GLY A 350 -9.95 18.96 -22.04
C GLY A 350 -10.03 17.78 -21.06
N ASN A 351 -10.97 17.79 -20.11
CA ASN A 351 -11.23 16.63 -19.27
C ASN A 351 -12.17 15.65 -20.00
N THR A 352 -11.99 14.35 -19.75
CA THR A 352 -12.92 13.32 -20.20
C THR A 352 -13.97 13.14 -19.10
N VAL A 353 -15.23 13.46 -19.39
CA VAL A 353 -16.30 13.50 -18.39
C VAL A 353 -17.30 12.36 -18.65
N TYR A 354 -17.62 11.59 -17.62
CA TYR A 354 -18.64 10.55 -17.62
C TYR A 354 -19.73 10.94 -16.63
N VAL A 355 -20.96 11.09 -17.11
CA VAL A 355 -22.11 11.48 -16.28
C VAL A 355 -23.12 10.34 -16.27
N VAL A 356 -23.53 9.90 -15.09
CA VAL A 356 -24.68 9.01 -14.90
C VAL A 356 -25.81 9.86 -14.31
N THR A 357 -27.00 9.82 -14.90
CA THR A 357 -28.14 10.64 -14.44
C THR A 357 -29.45 9.89 -14.60
N ALA A 358 -30.41 10.16 -13.72
CA ALA A 358 -31.80 9.73 -13.85
C ALA A 358 -32.73 10.86 -14.34
N ASP A 359 -32.21 12.09 -14.47
CA ASP A 359 -32.95 13.27 -14.90
C ASP A 359 -32.87 13.44 -16.43
N LYS A 360 -34.04 13.52 -17.08
CA LYS A 360 -34.15 13.71 -18.54
C LYS A 360 -33.71 15.11 -18.97
N GLU A 361 -33.91 16.13 -18.15
CA GLU A 361 -33.48 17.49 -18.45
C GLU A 361 -31.95 17.58 -18.47
N VAL A 362 -31.28 16.95 -17.49
CA VAL A 362 -29.82 16.80 -17.45
C VAL A 362 -29.32 16.09 -18.70
N LEU A 363 -29.93 14.94 -19.05
CA LEU A 363 -29.57 14.17 -20.23
C LEU A 363 -29.67 15.01 -21.51
N ASN A 364 -30.82 15.65 -21.75
CA ASN A 364 -31.07 16.42 -22.96
C ASN A 364 -30.12 17.61 -23.06
N THR A 365 -29.96 18.37 -21.97
CA THR A 365 -29.09 19.57 -21.95
C THR A 365 -27.64 19.22 -22.28
N LEU A 366 -27.10 18.17 -21.66
CA LEU A 366 -25.74 17.74 -21.92
C LEU A 366 -25.59 17.16 -23.33
N ALA A 367 -26.54 16.33 -23.79
CA ALA A 367 -26.50 15.73 -25.13
C ALA A 367 -26.56 16.79 -26.25
N GLU A 368 -27.43 17.80 -26.12
CA GLU A 368 -27.54 18.90 -27.08
C GLU A 368 -26.24 19.71 -27.17
N LYS A 369 -25.63 20.03 -26.03
CA LYS A 369 -24.39 20.80 -25.97
C LYS A 369 -23.19 20.02 -26.53
N ILE A 370 -23.15 18.71 -26.33
CA ILE A 370 -22.10 17.83 -26.89
C ILE A 370 -22.22 17.74 -28.42
N ASN A 371 -23.45 17.61 -28.95
CA ASN A 371 -23.70 17.50 -30.38
C ASN A 371 -23.46 18.81 -31.14
N ASN A 372 -23.69 19.96 -30.52
CA ASN A 372 -23.46 21.28 -31.12
C ASN A 372 -21.98 21.74 -31.05
N SER A 373 -21.12 20.97 -30.38
CA SER A 373 -19.69 21.27 -30.18
C SER A 373 -18.77 20.26 -30.90
N SER A 374 -19.33 19.50 -31.85
CA SER A 374 -18.66 18.57 -32.77
C SER A 374 -18.74 19.15 -34.17
#